data_AF-A0AAW0QZE0-F1
#
_entry.id   AF-A0AAW0QZE0-F1
#
_cell.length_a   1.000
_cell.length_b   1.000
_cell.length_c   1.000
_cell.angle_alpha   90.00
_cell.angle_beta   90.00
_cell.angle_gamma   90.00
#
_symmetry.space_group_name_H-M   'P 1'
#
loop_
_entity.id
_entity.type
_entity.pdbx_description
1 polymer ?
#
loop_
_entity_poly.entity_id
_entity_poly.type
_entity_poly.pdbx_seq_one_letter_code
_entity_poly.pdbx_strand_id
1 'polypeptide(L)'
;MATTTPTRRKERQPPPSPSWIVDRMHVPLDSLTAHVPIFPIPDNITAESLDPYRKEGPGGKLHNLGVYLNRSSQLKMAFEKAQLATGRKEPLAWLQNVATRWESDEAMFSRALLLQDAIKQMFHDLEGTWEQSCGNVADRPPVLNERLTSQEWKVVGIIQKILQPTTHLACIVSVGHLRGNSR
;
A
#
# COMPACT_ATOMS: atom_id res chain seq x y z
N MET A 1 -80.55 -9.71 0.32
CA MET A 1 -79.62 -8.99 -0.57
C MET A 1 -78.64 -8.25 0.31
N ALA A 2 -77.44 -8.81 0.50
CA ALA A 2 -76.43 -8.28 1.43
C ALA A 2 -75.37 -7.53 0.63
N THR A 3 -75.27 -6.23 0.87
CA THR A 3 -74.34 -5.31 0.19
C THR A 3 -72.99 -5.36 0.90
N THR A 4 -71.98 -5.95 0.27
CA THR A 4 -70.61 -6.04 0.78
C THR A 4 -69.82 -4.78 0.41
N THR A 5 -69.50 -3.95 1.41
CA THR A 5 -68.59 -2.80 1.29
C THR A 5 -67.13 -3.27 1.25
N PRO A 6 -66.26 -2.75 0.37
CA PRO A 6 -64.87 -3.20 0.27
C PRO A 6 -63.96 -2.50 1.29
N THR A 7 -63.25 -3.29 2.09
CA THR A 7 -62.24 -2.83 3.06
C THR A 7 -60.99 -2.31 2.34
N ARG A 8 -60.76 -1.00 2.42
CA ARG A 8 -59.56 -0.29 1.94
C ARG A 8 -58.31 -0.78 2.69
N ARG A 9 -57.46 -1.54 1.99
CA ARG A 9 -56.17 -2.05 2.48
C ARG A 9 -55.24 -0.85 2.76
N LYS A 10 -54.96 -0.55 4.04
CA LYS A 10 -53.95 0.46 4.42
C LYS A 10 -52.58 -0.03 3.95
N GLU A 11 -52.03 0.65 2.96
CA GLU A 11 -50.66 0.50 2.50
C GLU A 11 -49.70 0.88 3.64
N ARG A 12 -48.90 -0.07 4.12
CA ARG A 12 -47.92 0.18 5.18
C ARG A 12 -46.76 0.95 4.55
N GLN A 13 -46.55 2.20 4.96
CA GLN A 13 -45.32 2.90 4.65
C GLN A 13 -44.13 2.14 5.25
N PRO A 14 -43.01 1.99 4.53
CA PRO A 14 -41.79 1.44 5.12
C PRO A 14 -41.31 2.35 6.25
N PRO A 15 -40.71 1.79 7.33
CA PRO A 15 -40.20 2.60 8.43
C PRO A 15 -39.15 3.59 7.90
N PRO A 16 -39.06 4.81 8.47
CA PRO A 16 -38.05 5.77 8.07
C PRO A 16 -36.66 5.17 8.29
N SER A 17 -35.80 5.30 7.27
CA SER A 17 -34.42 4.85 7.31
C SER A 17 -33.72 5.41 8.56
N PRO A 18 -33.02 4.58 9.35
CA PRO A 18 -32.32 5.06 10.52
C PRO A 18 -31.27 6.12 10.15
N SER A 19 -31.34 7.28 10.80
CA SER A 19 -30.47 8.45 10.54
C SER A 19 -28.97 8.17 10.74
N TRP A 20 -28.60 7.07 11.38
CA TRP A 20 -27.21 6.64 11.56
C TRP A 20 -26.55 6.08 10.29
N ILE A 21 -27.33 5.79 9.22
CA ILE A 21 -26.80 5.24 7.97
C ILE A 21 -26.18 6.35 7.08
N VAL A 22 -26.62 7.60 7.23
CA VAL A 22 -26.10 8.74 6.43
C VAL A 22 -24.82 9.34 7.03
N ASP A 23 -24.53 9.04 8.30
CA ASP A 23 -23.39 9.58 9.04
C ASP A 23 -22.08 8.81 8.81
N ARG A 24 -22.08 7.82 7.90
CA ARG A 24 -20.93 6.95 7.62
C ARG A 24 -20.11 7.32 6.38
N MET A 25 -20.40 8.46 5.75
CA MET A 25 -19.63 8.99 4.61
C MET A 25 -19.16 10.44 4.78
N HIS A 26 -19.01 10.90 6.02
CA HIS A 26 -18.18 12.06 6.33
C HIS A 26 -17.12 11.63 7.33
N VAL A 27 -16.01 11.12 6.81
CA VAL A 27 -14.76 11.14 7.56
C VAL A 27 -14.25 12.57 7.44
N PRO A 28 -14.24 13.38 8.50
CA PRO A 28 -13.62 14.70 8.45
C PRO A 28 -12.16 14.50 8.07
N LEU A 29 -11.68 15.27 7.09
CA LEU A 29 -10.29 15.22 6.62
C LEU A 29 -9.29 15.42 7.79
N ASP A 30 -9.76 16.03 8.86
CA ASP A 30 -8.99 16.43 10.05
C ASP A 30 -8.79 15.32 11.09
N SER A 31 -9.47 14.16 10.98
CA SER A 31 -9.29 13.04 11.93
C SER A 31 -8.21 12.02 11.51
N LEU A 32 -7.42 12.31 10.46
CA LEU A 32 -6.32 11.46 9.97
C LEU A 32 -4.93 11.91 10.44
N THR A 33 -4.84 12.81 11.42
CA THR A 33 -3.57 13.31 12.00
C THR A 33 -2.91 12.32 12.95
N ALA A 34 -2.59 11.13 12.45
CA ALA A 34 -1.51 10.31 12.99
C ALA A 34 -0.36 10.32 11.96
N HIS A 35 0.47 11.36 12.04
CA HIS A 35 1.83 11.46 11.48
C HIS A 35 2.07 10.86 10.08
N VAL A 36 1.20 11.14 9.12
CA VAL A 36 1.62 11.07 7.71
C VAL A 36 2.36 12.36 7.43
N PRO A 37 3.64 12.33 6.99
CA PRO A 37 4.28 13.54 6.48
C PRO A 37 3.41 14.05 5.32
N ILE A 38 2.70 15.16 5.55
CA ILE A 38 1.98 15.86 4.51
C ILE A 38 3.06 16.54 3.69
N PHE A 39 3.46 15.91 2.58
CA PHE A 39 4.32 16.57 1.61
C PHE A 39 3.53 17.75 1.06
N PRO A 40 3.98 18.99 1.26
CA PRO A 40 3.28 20.16 0.74
C PRO A 40 3.16 19.97 -0.77
N ILE A 41 1.93 20.12 -1.29
CA ILE A 41 1.72 20.09 -2.73
C ILE A 41 2.46 21.30 -3.27
N PRO A 42 3.50 21.10 -4.11
CA PRO A 42 4.29 22.23 -4.57
C PRO A 42 3.47 23.08 -5.55
N ASP A 43 3.64 24.39 -5.46
CA ASP A 43 3.00 25.34 -6.38
C ASP A 43 3.40 25.10 -7.85
N ASN A 44 4.60 24.52 -8.06
CA ASN A 44 5.08 24.09 -9.36
C ASN A 44 5.63 22.65 -9.27
N ILE A 45 5.09 21.75 -10.09
CA ILE A 45 5.50 20.35 -10.16
C ILE A 45 6.80 20.26 -10.99
N THR A 46 7.93 20.41 -10.31
CA THR A 46 9.28 20.15 -10.85
C THR A 46 9.86 18.88 -10.23
N ALA A 47 10.90 18.31 -10.87
CA ALA A 47 11.60 17.15 -10.31
C ALA A 47 12.16 17.43 -8.90
N GLU A 48 12.70 18.63 -8.69
CA GLU A 48 13.21 19.11 -7.40
C GLU A 48 12.11 19.27 -6.36
N SER A 49 10.92 19.74 -6.77
CA SER A 49 9.78 19.89 -5.86
C SER A 49 9.24 18.55 -5.35
N LEU A 50 9.40 17.48 -6.14
CA LEU A 50 8.95 16.13 -5.82
C LEU A 50 10.02 15.27 -5.14
N ASP A 51 11.25 15.77 -5.01
CA ASP A 51 12.37 15.03 -4.42
C ASP A 51 12.10 14.54 -2.99
N PRO A 52 11.50 15.34 -2.09
CA PRO A 52 11.14 14.87 -0.75
C PRO A 52 10.17 13.67 -0.81
N TYR A 53 9.14 13.75 -1.66
CA TYR A 53 8.21 12.64 -1.85
C TYR A 53 8.89 11.41 -2.46
N ARG A 54 9.81 11.61 -3.41
CA ARG A 54 10.59 10.52 -4.02
C ARG A 54 11.47 9.80 -2.99
N LYS A 55 12.06 10.53 -2.04
CA LYS A 55 13.00 9.98 -1.05
C LYS A 55 12.29 9.40 0.18
N GLU A 56 11.28 10.09 0.68
CA GLU A 56 10.67 9.82 2.00
C GLU A 56 9.21 9.39 1.90
N GLY A 57 8.58 9.54 0.73
CA GLY A 57 7.22 9.08 0.51
C GLY A 57 7.13 7.55 0.48
N PRO A 58 5.91 6.99 0.38
CA PRO A 58 5.68 5.54 0.48
C PRO A 58 6.50 4.74 -0.52
N GLY A 59 6.64 5.23 -1.75
CA GLY A 59 7.46 4.56 -2.76
C GLY A 59 8.95 4.65 -2.50
N GLY A 60 9.43 5.80 -1.99
CA GLY A 60 10.81 5.99 -1.57
C GLY A 60 11.20 5.05 -0.43
N LYS A 61 10.34 4.94 0.59
CA LYS A 61 10.54 4.01 1.71
C LYS A 61 10.64 2.55 1.27
N LEU A 62 9.79 2.12 0.34
CA LEU A 62 9.87 0.77 -0.23
C LEU A 62 11.15 0.57 -1.05
N HIS A 63 11.59 1.59 -1.82
CA HIS A 63 12.87 1.55 -2.51
C HIS A 63 14.03 1.38 -1.51
N ASN A 64 14.06 2.20 -0.45
CA ASN A 64 15.07 2.18 0.59
C ASN A 64 15.10 0.84 1.33
N LEU A 65 13.93 0.27 1.66
CA LEU A 65 13.83 -1.08 2.23
C LEU A 65 14.54 -2.11 1.35
N GLY A 66 14.32 -2.07 0.04
CA GLY A 66 15.03 -2.94 -0.89
C GLY A 66 16.55 -2.76 -0.88
N VAL A 67 17.01 -1.51 -0.79
CA VAL A 67 18.44 -1.19 -0.64
C VAL A 67 19.01 -1.81 0.65
N TYR A 68 18.29 -1.72 1.77
CA TYR A 68 18.70 -2.35 3.03
C TYR A 68 18.75 -3.87 2.93
N LEU A 69 17.73 -4.51 2.34
CA LEU A 69 17.67 -5.96 2.15
C LEU A 69 18.82 -6.48 1.26
N ASN A 70 19.20 -5.72 0.24
CA ASN A 70 20.31 -6.09 -0.65
C ASN A 70 21.69 -5.90 0.00
N ARG A 71 21.81 -4.99 0.97
CA ARG A 71 23.08 -4.67 1.64
C ARG A 71 23.33 -5.49 2.91
N SER A 72 22.30 -6.08 3.52
CA SER A 72 22.42 -6.86 4.76
C SER A 72 21.82 -8.25 4.62
N SER A 73 22.69 -9.26 4.73
CA SER A 73 22.26 -10.67 4.77
C SER A 73 21.37 -10.95 5.99
N GLN A 74 21.63 -10.29 7.12
CA GLN A 74 20.81 -10.42 8.33
C GLN A 74 19.38 -9.92 8.11
N LEU A 75 19.22 -8.74 7.50
CA LEU A 75 17.89 -8.21 7.17
C LEU A 75 17.18 -9.07 6.14
N LYS A 76 17.90 -9.58 5.13
CA LYS A 76 17.34 -10.52 4.16
C LYS A 76 16.83 -11.80 4.84
N MET A 77 17.61 -12.41 5.72
CA MET A 77 17.17 -13.59 6.48
C MET A 77 15.98 -13.28 7.39
N ALA A 78 15.96 -12.12 8.06
CA ALA A 78 14.83 -11.69 8.86
C ALA A 78 13.56 -11.55 8.02
N PHE A 79 13.68 -10.99 6.81
CA PHE A 79 12.58 -10.87 5.87
C PHE A 79 12.07 -12.23 5.39
N GLU A 80 12.97 -13.15 5.02
CA GLU A 80 12.61 -14.50 4.59
C GLU A 80 11.91 -15.27 5.73
N LYS A 81 12.42 -15.15 6.96
CA LYS A 81 11.78 -15.74 8.15
C LYS A 81 10.38 -15.18 8.38
N ALA A 82 10.21 -13.86 8.28
CA ALA A 82 8.92 -13.22 8.43
C ALA A 82 7.91 -13.70 7.37
N GLN A 83 8.35 -13.87 6.13
CA GLN A 83 7.50 -14.43 5.06
C GLN A 83 6.98 -15.83 5.41
N LEU A 84 7.85 -16.71 5.90
CA LEU A 84 7.47 -18.05 6.33
C LEU A 84 6.50 -18.01 7.53
N ALA A 85 6.77 -17.14 8.51
CA ALA A 85 5.91 -16.95 9.68
C ALA A 85 4.49 -16.46 9.31
N THR A 86 4.37 -15.64 8.27
CA THR A 86 3.07 -15.18 7.74
C THR A 86 2.40 -16.16 6.77
N GLY A 87 2.89 -17.40 6.69
CA GLY A 87 2.22 -18.49 5.98
C GLY A 87 2.68 -18.72 4.54
N ARG A 88 3.75 -18.06 4.07
CA ARG A 88 4.37 -18.44 2.78
C ARG A 88 5.10 -19.77 2.92
N LYS A 89 4.97 -20.64 1.92
CA LYS A 89 5.71 -21.91 1.85
C LYS A 89 7.18 -21.71 1.49
N GLU A 90 7.44 -20.71 0.65
CA GLU A 90 8.78 -20.36 0.19
C GLU A 90 8.96 -18.83 0.20
N PRO A 91 10.15 -18.33 0.58
CA PRO A 91 10.44 -16.92 0.55
C PRO A 91 10.54 -16.42 -0.89
N LEU A 92 9.95 -15.26 -1.12
CA LEU A 92 10.10 -14.52 -2.35
C LEU A 92 11.21 -13.49 -2.24
N ALA A 93 11.99 -13.35 -3.31
CA ALA A 93 12.93 -12.25 -3.46
C ALA A 93 12.18 -10.89 -3.48
N TRP A 94 12.84 -9.87 -2.94
CA TRP A 94 12.40 -8.49 -3.10
C TRP A 94 12.56 -8.01 -4.54
N LEU A 95 11.65 -7.18 -5.02
CA LEU A 95 11.74 -6.54 -6.34
C LEU A 95 12.18 -5.09 -6.17
N GLN A 96 13.41 -4.77 -6.56
CA GLN A 96 13.93 -3.41 -6.53
C GLN A 96 13.50 -2.65 -7.79
N ASN A 97 12.93 -1.46 -7.62
CA ASN A 97 12.69 -0.54 -8.75
C ASN A 97 14.00 0.11 -9.23
N VAL A 98 14.07 0.44 -10.53
CA VAL A 98 15.25 1.06 -11.16
C VAL A 98 15.10 2.59 -11.25
N ALA A 99 14.10 3.16 -10.57
CA ALA A 99 13.80 4.60 -10.45
C ALA A 99 13.65 5.39 -11.77
N THR A 100 13.67 4.71 -12.92
CA THR A 100 13.64 5.30 -14.27
C THR A 100 12.39 4.90 -15.06
N ARG A 101 11.69 3.83 -14.63
CA ARG A 101 10.52 3.29 -15.33
C ARG A 101 9.43 2.90 -14.35
N TRP A 102 8.24 3.42 -14.61
CA TRP A 102 7.02 3.19 -13.84
C TRP A 102 6.62 1.70 -13.76
N GLU A 103 7.05 0.87 -14.73
CA GLU A 103 6.87 -0.59 -14.69
C GLU A 103 7.60 -1.23 -13.50
N SER A 104 8.82 -0.79 -13.22
CA SER A 104 9.60 -1.31 -12.08
C SER A 104 9.02 -0.85 -10.74
N ASP A 105 8.40 0.33 -10.71
CA ASP A 105 7.67 0.83 -9.54
C ASP A 105 6.41 0.00 -9.30
N GLU A 106 5.62 -0.28 -10.34
CA GLU A 106 4.43 -1.13 -10.22
C GLU A 106 4.77 -2.54 -9.73
N ALA A 107 5.82 -3.16 -10.29
CA ALA A 107 6.27 -4.48 -9.86
C ALA A 107 6.70 -4.49 -8.37
N MET A 108 7.44 -3.45 -7.93
CA MET A 108 7.82 -3.28 -6.53
C MET A 108 6.59 -3.10 -5.63
N PHE A 109 5.63 -2.25 -6.00
CA PHE A 109 4.41 -2.03 -5.22
C PHE A 109 3.54 -3.29 -5.14
N SER A 110 3.37 -4.00 -6.26
CA SER A 110 2.65 -5.26 -6.31
C SER A 110 3.31 -6.31 -5.40
N ARG A 111 4.65 -6.41 -5.40
CA ARG A 111 5.39 -7.28 -4.47
C ARG A 111 5.26 -6.85 -3.02
N ALA A 112 5.32 -5.55 -2.74
CA ALA A 112 5.19 -5.01 -1.39
C ALA A 112 3.80 -5.29 -0.80
N LEU A 113 2.74 -5.12 -1.58
CA LEU A 113 1.37 -5.42 -1.17
C LEU A 113 1.17 -6.93 -0.92
N LEU A 114 1.72 -7.78 -1.80
CA LEU A 114 1.69 -9.24 -1.60
C LEU A 114 2.41 -9.67 -0.32
N LEU A 115 3.48 -8.97 0.05
CA LEU A 115 4.31 -9.28 1.21
C LEU A 115 4.03 -8.34 2.39
N GLN A 116 2.91 -7.62 2.39
CA GLN A 116 2.64 -6.56 3.37
C GLN A 116 2.71 -7.07 4.82
N ASP A 117 2.09 -8.22 5.09
CA ASP A 117 2.09 -8.80 6.43
C ASP A 117 3.48 -9.27 6.84
N ALA A 118 4.24 -9.86 5.90
CA ALA A 118 5.63 -10.25 6.15
C ALA A 118 6.53 -9.05 6.45
N ILE A 119 6.34 -7.94 5.72
CA ILE A 119 7.07 -6.68 5.94
C ILE A 119 6.75 -6.13 7.35
N LYS A 120 5.47 -6.08 7.71
CA LYS A 120 5.03 -5.65 9.06
C LYS A 120 5.61 -6.55 10.15
N GLN A 121 5.57 -7.87 9.96
CA GLN A 121 6.11 -8.84 10.90
C GLN A 121 7.63 -8.67 11.08
N MET A 122 8.38 -8.55 9.98
CA MET A 122 9.82 -8.30 10.05
C MET A 122 10.12 -7.01 10.82
N PHE A 123 9.39 -5.94 10.55
CA PHE A 123 9.55 -4.68 11.27
C PHE A 123 9.25 -4.80 12.75
N HIS A 124 8.20 -5.54 13.12
CA HIS A 124 7.84 -5.81 14.50
C HIS A 124 8.95 -6.60 15.21
N ASP A 125 9.47 -7.65 14.58
CA ASP A 125 10.53 -8.50 15.14
C ASP A 125 11.86 -7.74 15.33
N LEU A 126 12.22 -6.89 14.36
CA LEU A 126 13.41 -6.05 14.44
C LEU A 126 13.32 -5.03 15.57
N GLU A 127 12.17 -4.36 15.69
CA GLU A 127 11.96 -3.37 16.76
C GLU A 127 11.93 -4.04 18.13
N GLY A 128 11.23 -5.17 18.27
CA GLY A 128 11.20 -5.93 19.53
C GLY A 128 12.58 -6.45 19.94
N THR A 129 13.41 -6.88 18.98
CA THR A 129 14.79 -7.30 19.27
C THR A 129 15.65 -6.13 19.77
N TRP A 130 15.50 -4.96 19.15
CA TRP A 130 16.23 -3.74 19.56
C TRP A 130 15.78 -3.26 20.95
N GLU A 131 14.48 -3.24 21.22
CA GLU A 131 13.92 -2.87 22.53
C GLU A 131 14.42 -3.80 23.65
N GLN A 132 14.47 -5.12 23.37
CA GLN A 132 14.99 -6.12 24.32
C GLN A 132 16.49 -5.97 24.59
N SER A 133 17.27 -5.47 23.64
CA SER A 133 18.71 -5.25 23.81
C SER A 133 19.06 -4.02 24.66
N CYS A 134 18.07 -3.39 25.32
CA CYS A 134 18.21 -2.09 26.01
C CYS A 134 18.78 -1.00 25.07
N GLY A 135 18.37 -1.05 23.81
CA GLY A 135 18.95 -0.25 22.74
C GLY A 135 18.93 1.24 23.05
N ASN A 136 20.08 1.89 22.93
CA ASN A 136 20.12 3.34 22.88
C ASN A 136 19.34 3.81 21.63
N VAL A 137 18.67 4.95 21.73
CA VAL A 137 18.04 5.64 20.57
C VAL A 137 19.05 5.81 19.43
N ALA A 138 20.34 6.02 19.76
CA ALA A 138 21.42 6.12 18.79
C ALA A 138 21.69 4.82 17.99
N ASP A 139 21.39 3.65 18.56
CA ASP A 139 21.64 2.34 17.96
C ASP A 139 20.41 1.76 17.25
N ARG A 140 19.33 2.55 17.13
CA ARG A 140 18.11 2.13 16.45
C ARG A 140 18.42 1.80 14.98
N PRO A 141 18.11 0.57 14.49
CA PRO A 141 18.41 0.20 13.11
C PRO A 141 17.77 1.17 12.11
N PRO A 142 18.55 1.79 11.19
CA PRO A 142 18.03 2.81 10.27
C PRO A 142 16.86 2.32 9.41
N VAL A 143 16.84 1.03 9.07
CA VAL A 143 15.74 0.41 8.32
C VAL A 143 14.38 0.63 8.98
N LEU A 144 14.30 0.72 10.32
CA LEU A 144 13.05 0.96 11.05
C LEU A 144 12.38 2.30 10.69
N ASN A 145 13.15 3.27 10.19
CA ASN A 145 12.60 4.55 9.71
C ASN A 145 11.85 4.40 8.37
N GLU A 146 12.10 3.31 7.62
CA GLU A 146 11.43 2.99 6.37
C GLU A 146 10.09 2.28 6.59
N ARG A 147 9.61 2.17 7.83
CA ARG A 147 8.31 1.55 8.12
C ARG A 147 7.19 2.43 7.56
N LEU A 148 6.32 1.81 6.75
CA LEU A 148 5.10 2.46 6.25
C LEU A 148 3.99 2.42 7.31
N THR A 149 3.32 3.55 7.51
CA THR A 149 2.08 3.70 8.27
C THR A 149 0.89 3.06 7.54
N SER A 150 -0.21 2.84 8.27
CA SER A 150 -1.47 2.32 7.69
C SER A 150 -1.99 3.18 6.53
N GLN A 151 -1.78 4.50 6.58
CA GLN A 151 -2.22 5.40 5.52
C GLN A 151 -1.28 5.34 4.31
N GLU A 152 0.03 5.27 4.52
CA GLU A 152 1.01 5.11 3.44
C GLU A 152 0.80 3.78 2.69
N TRP A 153 0.44 2.70 3.38
CA TRP A 153 0.04 1.45 2.73
C TRP A 153 -1.17 1.61 1.81
N LYS A 154 -2.16 2.44 2.17
CA LYS A 154 -3.29 2.73 1.28
C LYS A 154 -2.82 3.51 0.05
N VAL A 155 -1.90 4.46 0.22
CA VAL A 155 -1.31 5.22 -0.89
C VAL A 155 -0.59 4.27 -1.86
N VAL A 156 0.23 3.34 -1.36
CA VAL A 156 0.86 2.29 -2.19
C VAL A 156 -0.20 1.51 -2.99
N GLY A 157 -1.29 1.10 -2.33
CA GLY A 157 -2.39 0.40 -3.00
C GLY A 157 -3.09 1.23 -4.08
N ILE A 158 -3.25 2.54 -3.87
CA ILE A 158 -3.84 3.45 -4.86
C ILE A 158 -2.90 3.61 -6.06
N ILE A 159 -1.61 3.88 -5.81
CA ILE A 159 -0.61 4.06 -6.87
C ILE A 159 -0.49 2.79 -7.71
N GLN A 160 -0.40 1.63 -7.07
CA GLN A 160 -0.33 0.34 -7.78
C GLN A 160 -1.53 0.15 -8.72
N LYS A 161 -2.75 0.47 -8.29
CA LYS A 161 -3.96 0.41 -9.13
C LYS A 161 -3.93 1.39 -10.30
N ILE A 162 -3.34 2.58 -10.10
CA ILE A 162 -3.17 3.58 -11.17
C ILE A 162 -2.16 3.10 -12.22
N LEU A 163 -1.10 2.40 -11.79
CA LEU A 163 -0.03 1.91 -12.67
C LEU A 163 -0.37 0.58 -13.37
N GLN A 164 -1.27 -0.24 -12.81
CA GLN A 164 -1.65 -1.53 -13.40
C GLN A 164 -2.10 -1.47 -14.87
N PRO A 165 -2.99 -0.54 -15.29
CA PRO A 165 -3.45 -0.48 -16.68
C PRO A 165 -2.33 -0.19 -17.65
N THR A 166 -1.37 0.68 -17.27
CA THR A 166 -0.24 1.01 -18.14
C THR A 166 0.66 -0.22 -18.30
N THR A 167 0.90 -1.01 -17.24
CA THR A 167 1.76 -2.22 -17.31
C THR A 167 1.14 -3.25 -18.24
N HIS A 168 -0.16 -3.48 -18.10
CA HIS A 168 -0.89 -4.42 -18.93
C HIS A 168 -0.86 -4.03 -20.42
N LEU A 169 -1.04 -2.74 -20.73
CA LEU A 169 -0.96 -2.24 -22.10
C LEU A 169 0.46 -2.33 -22.68
N ALA A 170 1.50 -2.01 -21.90
CA ALA A 170 2.88 -2.16 -22.33
C ALA A 170 3.24 -3.62 -22.65
N CYS A 171 2.73 -4.57 -21.86
CA CYS A 171 2.88 -6.01 -22.11
C CYS A 171 2.19 -6.43 -23.43
N ILE A 172 0.95 -5.97 -23.66
CA ILE A 172 0.22 -6.27 -24.90
C ILE A 172 0.96 -5.73 -26.14
N VAL A 173 1.47 -4.49 -26.09
CA VAL A 173 2.22 -3.89 -27.21
C VAL A 173 3.52 -4.66 -27.47
N SER A 174 4.23 -5.08 -26.41
CA SER A 174 5.46 -5.87 -26.52
C SER A 174 5.20 -7.25 -27.15
N VAL A 175 4.10 -7.91 -26.77
CA VAL A 175 3.67 -9.19 -27.36
C VAL A 175 3.19 -9.03 -28.81
N GLY A 176 2.54 -7.90 -29.12
CA GLY A 176 2.14 -7.55 -30.49
C GLY A 176 3.33 -7.36 -31.43
N HIS A 177 4.42 -6.74 -30.95
CA HIS A 177 5.64 -6.53 -31.72
C HIS A 177 6.36 -7.86 -32.05
N LEU A 178 6.39 -8.80 -31.11
CA LEU A 178 6.99 -10.13 -31.35
C LEU A 178 6.21 -10.99 -32.34
N ARG A 179 4.90 -10.76 -32.50
CA ARG A 179 4.06 -11.44 -33.51
C ARG A 179 4.09 -10.78 -34.89
N GLY A 180 4.63 -9.57 -35.01
CA GLY A 180 4.69 -8.81 -36.26
C GLY A 180 5.92 -9.08 -37.13
N ASN A 181 6.93 -9.80 -36.63
CA ASN A 181 8.23 -9.97 -37.29
C ASN A 181 8.48 -11.37 -37.88
N SER A 182 7.41 -12.14 -38.12
CA SER A 182 7.45 -13.38 -38.91
C SER A 182 6.67 -13.17 -40.22
N ARG A 183 7.28 -12.48 -41.18
CA ARG A 183 6.92 -12.54 -42.60
C ARG A 183 8.17 -12.45 -43.44
#